data_AF-A0A7L2Y1L7-F1
#
_entry.id   AF-A0A7L2Y1L7-F1
#
_cell.length_a   1.000
_cell.length_b   1.000
_cell.length_c   1.000
_cell.angle_alpha   90.00
_cell.angle_beta   90.00
_cell.angle_gamma   90.00
#
_symmetry.space_group_name_H-M   'P 1'
#
loop_
_entity.id
_entity.type
_entity.pdbx_description
1 polymer ?
#
loop_
_entity_poly.entity_id
_entity_poly.type
_entity_poly.pdbx_seq_one_letter_code
_entity_poly.pdbx_strand_id
1 'polypeptide(L)'
;AALVARVNGALQDLERPLECDTDLELLDFSSPEGREAFWRSSACLLGAVAEQFFGATLCSARATEDGFFCDVHMGSRTVQSAELPALEEACATFARARHRFERLEAPRQQLAELLQHNSFQLEQLEEVTSPTATVYRCGPLLQLCRGPLLRHTGLIGALRVLTSSAALWGGSGGCSLQRVAAVAFPSAQHLEHPPQFPPYPQALSPPSPCSPHARGGRADIPPSPQSEYRARGFSEVVTPNLFSPRLWELSGHWQHYSPHIFCVPAAPESLSLKPMNCPAHCLMFAHRPRSWRELPLRLADFGVLHRNEPPGTLTGLTRVRRFQQDDAHIFCTMEQVPFPPVPLPSGALARPVLVHRAVLGSVERMVAVLAESCGGRCPLWLSPLQAMVIPQTPEVEDYAREGTLLVPGAQVQAVLRRGGLMADLDGDPGTTLARKIRRAQLAHYNFQLGKGR
;
A
#
# COMPACT_ATOMS: atom_id res chain seq x y z
N ALA A 1 19.62 -8.61 -25.56
CA ALA A 1 18.97 -8.94 -26.85
C ALA A 1 17.95 -7.86 -27.16
N ALA A 2 17.86 -7.41 -28.41
CA ALA A 2 16.88 -6.38 -28.80
C ALA A 2 15.44 -6.87 -28.54
N LEU A 3 14.64 -6.01 -27.93
CA LEU A 3 13.25 -6.24 -27.54
C LEU A 3 12.28 -5.48 -28.44
N VAL A 4 12.58 -4.21 -28.70
CA VAL A 4 11.81 -3.28 -29.56
C VAL A 4 12.76 -2.37 -30.34
N ALA A 5 12.24 -1.65 -31.32
CA ALA A 5 13.00 -0.68 -32.11
C ALA A 5 12.44 0.74 -31.93
N ARG A 6 13.30 1.74 -31.99
CA ARG A 6 12.93 3.14 -32.22
C ARG A 6 13.24 3.45 -33.68
N VAL A 7 12.20 3.85 -34.42
CA VAL A 7 12.22 4.09 -35.87
C VAL A 7 11.77 5.51 -36.08
N ASN A 8 12.67 6.40 -36.53
CA ASN A 8 12.41 7.84 -36.65
C ASN A 8 11.84 8.48 -35.36
N GLY A 9 12.35 8.06 -34.20
CA GLY A 9 11.90 8.54 -32.88
C GLY A 9 10.65 7.85 -32.31
N ALA A 10 9.93 7.04 -33.09
CA ALA A 10 8.75 6.31 -32.64
C ALA A 10 9.07 4.86 -32.26
N LEU A 11 8.54 4.37 -31.15
CA LEU A 11 8.70 2.98 -30.72
C LEU A 11 7.84 2.03 -31.57
N GLN A 12 8.44 0.93 -32.04
CA GLN A 12 7.81 -0.07 -32.89
C GLN A 12 8.21 -1.50 -32.52
N ASP A 13 7.35 -2.45 -32.85
CA ASP A 13 7.65 -3.88 -32.76
C ASP A 13 8.80 -4.22 -33.72
N LEU A 14 9.65 -5.16 -33.34
CA LEU A 14 10.80 -5.56 -34.17
C LEU A 14 10.42 -6.18 -35.52
N GLU A 15 9.20 -6.68 -35.66
CA GLU A 15 8.71 -7.32 -36.88
C GLU A 15 7.93 -6.36 -37.78
N ARG A 16 7.76 -5.08 -37.38
CA ARG A 16 7.07 -4.10 -38.21
C ARG A 16 7.94 -3.75 -39.43
N PRO A 17 7.40 -3.83 -40.66
CA PRO A 17 8.15 -3.46 -41.87
C PRO A 17 8.58 -2.00 -41.87
N LEU A 18 9.77 -1.73 -42.38
CA LEU A 18 10.24 -0.37 -42.65
C LEU A 18 9.74 0.06 -44.04
N GLU A 19 8.90 1.09 -44.09
CA GLU A 19 8.24 1.54 -45.32
C GLU A 19 9.04 2.61 -46.08
N CYS A 20 10.06 3.18 -45.44
CA CYS A 20 10.94 4.20 -45.99
C CYS A 20 12.30 4.16 -45.30
N ASP A 21 13.27 4.90 -45.84
CA ASP A 21 14.57 5.11 -45.22
C ASP A 21 14.38 5.71 -43.81
N THR A 22 15.10 5.17 -42.83
CA THR A 22 14.83 5.47 -41.43
C THR A 22 16.06 5.36 -40.55
N ASP A 23 16.08 6.18 -39.50
CA ASP A 23 16.99 6.03 -38.37
C ASP A 23 16.46 4.94 -37.43
N LEU A 24 17.24 3.87 -37.30
CA LEU A 24 16.90 2.68 -36.50
C LEU A 24 17.80 2.58 -35.27
N GLU A 25 17.18 2.52 -34.10
CA GLU A 25 17.84 2.19 -32.83
C GLU A 25 17.18 0.95 -32.22
N LEU A 26 17.99 -0.06 -31.87
CA LEU A 26 17.52 -1.28 -31.23
C LEU A 26 17.62 -1.15 -29.70
N LEU A 27 16.50 -1.36 -29.02
CA LEU A 27 16.40 -1.19 -27.58
C LEU A 27 16.30 -2.55 -26.88
N ASP A 28 17.02 -2.71 -25.78
CA ASP A 28 16.98 -3.91 -24.93
C ASP A 28 16.45 -3.60 -23.52
N PHE A 29 16.48 -4.59 -22.64
CA PHE A 29 15.93 -4.49 -21.27
C PHE A 29 16.62 -3.42 -20.40
N SER A 30 17.83 -2.98 -20.75
CA SER A 30 18.54 -1.93 -20.00
C SER A 30 17.92 -0.54 -20.22
N SER A 31 17.31 -0.32 -21.38
CA SER A 31 16.61 0.92 -21.70
C SER A 31 15.24 1.00 -20.98
N PRO A 32 14.82 2.20 -20.53
CA PRO A 32 13.48 2.38 -19.94
C PRO A 32 12.35 1.90 -20.84
N GLU A 33 12.39 2.25 -22.13
CA GLU A 33 11.38 1.91 -23.11
C GLU A 33 11.37 0.41 -23.45
N GLY A 34 12.55 -0.22 -23.51
CA GLY A 34 12.66 -1.66 -23.69
C GLY A 34 12.16 -2.44 -22.47
N ARG A 35 12.39 -1.94 -21.25
CA ARG A 35 11.84 -2.52 -20.01
C ARG A 35 10.32 -2.37 -19.94
N GLU A 36 9.78 -1.21 -20.32
CA GLU A 36 8.33 -1.00 -20.37
C GLU A 36 7.67 -1.95 -21.38
N ALA A 37 8.23 -2.08 -22.60
CA ALA A 37 7.72 -3.02 -23.60
C ALA A 37 7.81 -4.48 -23.13
N PHE A 38 8.87 -4.83 -22.40
CA PHE A 38 9.04 -6.14 -21.78
C PHE A 38 7.93 -6.44 -20.76
N TRP A 39 7.69 -5.52 -19.83
CA TRP A 39 6.64 -5.70 -18.81
C TRP A 39 5.24 -5.62 -19.39
N ARG A 40 5.01 -4.80 -20.43
CA ARG A 40 3.74 -4.77 -21.16
C ARG A 40 3.44 -6.12 -21.80
N SER A 41 4.43 -6.73 -22.44
CA SER A 41 4.31 -8.08 -23.03
C SER A 41 4.11 -9.15 -21.97
N SER A 42 4.76 -8.99 -20.81
CA SER A 42 4.58 -9.88 -19.65
C SER A 42 3.18 -9.74 -19.05
N ALA A 43 2.60 -8.55 -19.05
CA ALA A 43 1.22 -8.30 -18.63
C ALA A 43 0.22 -8.99 -19.56
N CYS A 44 0.45 -8.94 -20.88
CA CYS A 44 -0.37 -9.66 -21.86
C CYS A 44 -0.28 -11.19 -21.67
N LEU A 45 0.93 -11.71 -21.40
CA LEU A 45 1.12 -13.12 -21.08
C LEU A 45 0.35 -13.51 -19.81
N LEU A 46 0.52 -12.75 -18.72
CA LEU A 46 -0.17 -13.00 -17.46
C LEU A 46 -1.68 -12.94 -17.64
N GLY A 47 -2.19 -11.98 -18.40
CA GLY A 47 -3.62 -11.86 -18.73
C GLY A 47 -4.15 -13.08 -19.47
N ALA A 48 -3.44 -13.55 -20.51
CA ALA A 48 -3.81 -14.76 -21.27
C ALA A 48 -3.84 -16.01 -20.39
N VAL A 49 -2.83 -16.18 -19.54
CA VAL A 49 -2.75 -17.33 -18.64
C VAL A 49 -3.80 -17.24 -17.54
N ALA A 50 -4.01 -16.06 -16.95
CA ALA A 50 -5.00 -15.86 -15.89
C ALA A 50 -6.43 -16.10 -16.39
N GLU A 51 -6.76 -15.66 -17.61
CA GLU A 51 -8.06 -15.92 -18.22
C GLU A 51 -8.35 -17.42 -18.32
N GLN A 52 -7.39 -18.19 -18.87
CA GLN A 52 -7.51 -19.63 -19.01
C GLN A 52 -7.46 -20.37 -17.66
N PHE A 53 -6.57 -19.98 -16.77
CA PHE A 53 -6.32 -20.65 -15.49
C PHE A 53 -7.49 -20.49 -14.52
N PHE A 54 -8.08 -19.30 -14.48
CA PHE A 54 -9.19 -19.00 -13.57
C PHE A 54 -10.57 -19.21 -14.19
N GLY A 55 -10.67 -19.33 -15.52
CA GLY A 55 -11.94 -19.24 -16.24
C GLY A 55 -12.56 -17.85 -16.06
N ALA A 56 -11.72 -16.82 -16.10
CA ALA A 56 -12.09 -15.44 -15.86
C ALA A 56 -12.34 -14.69 -17.18
N THR A 57 -12.65 -13.40 -17.11
CA THR A 57 -12.60 -12.50 -18.27
C THR A 57 -11.52 -11.45 -18.03
N LEU A 58 -10.55 -11.32 -18.93
CA LEU A 58 -9.53 -10.28 -18.84
C LEU A 58 -10.15 -8.90 -19.03
N CYS A 59 -9.91 -8.00 -18.09
CA CYS A 59 -10.40 -6.61 -18.13
C CYS A 59 -9.29 -5.63 -18.52
N SER A 60 -8.11 -5.78 -17.93
CA SER A 60 -6.97 -4.93 -18.26
C SER A 60 -5.64 -5.63 -17.99
N ALA A 61 -4.61 -5.27 -18.74
CA ALA A 61 -3.23 -5.67 -18.47
C ALA A 61 -2.32 -4.48 -18.74
N ARG A 62 -1.54 -4.07 -17.74
CA ARG A 62 -0.74 -2.82 -17.79
C ARG A 62 0.63 -3.01 -17.14
N ALA A 63 1.63 -2.38 -17.75
CA ALA A 63 2.95 -2.21 -17.14
C ALA A 63 2.93 -1.04 -16.14
N THR A 64 3.80 -1.13 -15.13
CA THR A 64 4.06 -0.10 -14.13
C THR A 64 5.56 0.16 -14.04
N GLU A 65 5.99 1.12 -13.22
CA GLU A 65 7.41 1.42 -13.01
C GLU A 65 8.20 0.29 -12.35
N ASP A 66 7.50 -0.56 -11.57
CA ASP A 66 8.11 -1.63 -10.77
C ASP A 66 7.69 -3.04 -11.24
N GLY A 67 6.99 -3.17 -12.37
CA GLY A 67 6.50 -4.46 -12.86
C GLY A 67 5.27 -4.32 -13.74
N PHE A 68 4.26 -5.15 -13.48
CA PHE A 68 3.00 -5.13 -14.22
C PHE A 68 1.89 -5.83 -13.44
N PHE A 69 0.65 -5.67 -13.92
CA PHE A 69 -0.50 -6.40 -13.40
C PHE A 69 -1.49 -6.74 -14.50
N CYS A 70 -2.36 -7.71 -14.21
CA CYS A 70 -3.62 -7.90 -14.94
C CYS A 70 -4.82 -7.81 -13.98
N ASP A 71 -5.91 -7.23 -14.45
CA ASP A 71 -7.21 -7.25 -13.80
C ASP A 71 -8.12 -8.24 -14.52
N VAL A 72 -8.71 -9.16 -13.77
CA VAL A 72 -9.64 -10.16 -14.28
C VAL A 72 -10.96 -10.10 -13.54
N HIS A 73 -12.06 -10.29 -14.26
CA HIS A 73 -13.39 -10.43 -13.68
C HIS A 73 -13.70 -11.91 -13.43
N MET A 74 -14.05 -12.24 -12.19
CA MET A 74 -14.27 -13.63 -11.73
C MET A 74 -15.63 -13.79 -11.03
N GLY A 75 -16.58 -12.89 -11.28
CA GLY A 75 -17.86 -12.84 -10.57
C GLY A 75 -17.65 -12.64 -9.06
N SER A 76 -18.10 -13.60 -8.26
CA SER A 76 -17.95 -13.60 -6.80
C SER A 76 -16.68 -14.29 -6.29
N ARG A 77 -15.91 -14.97 -7.16
CA ARG A 77 -14.68 -15.67 -6.78
C ARG A 77 -13.53 -14.67 -6.60
N THR A 78 -12.65 -14.95 -5.64
CA THR A 78 -11.42 -14.20 -5.40
C THR A 78 -10.19 -15.08 -5.57
N VAL A 79 -9.08 -14.50 -6.01
CA VAL A 79 -7.80 -15.23 -6.19
C VAL A 79 -7.19 -15.50 -4.82
N GLN A 80 -6.98 -16.78 -4.51
CA GLN A 80 -6.39 -17.20 -3.25
C GLN A 80 -4.85 -17.19 -3.33
N SER A 81 -4.18 -16.82 -2.24
CA SER A 81 -2.71 -16.81 -2.18
C SER A 81 -2.09 -18.20 -2.45
N ALA A 82 -2.81 -19.28 -2.14
CA ALA A 82 -2.37 -20.66 -2.41
C ALA A 82 -2.35 -21.01 -3.92
N GLU A 83 -3.05 -20.26 -4.77
CA GLU A 83 -3.12 -20.50 -6.21
C GLU A 83 -1.97 -19.81 -6.97
N LEU A 84 -1.30 -18.82 -6.36
CA LEU A 84 -0.27 -18.01 -7.01
C LEU A 84 0.93 -18.83 -7.51
N PRO A 85 1.48 -19.81 -6.75
CA PRO A 85 2.58 -20.64 -7.27
C PRO A 85 2.19 -21.49 -8.49
N ALA A 86 0.93 -21.95 -8.55
CA ALA A 86 0.44 -22.71 -9.70
C ALA A 86 0.22 -21.82 -10.92
N LEU A 87 -0.23 -20.58 -10.71
CA LEU A 87 -0.33 -19.56 -11.76
C LEU A 87 1.05 -19.20 -12.33
N GLU A 88 2.07 -19.07 -11.47
CA GLU A 88 3.46 -18.84 -11.88
C GLU A 88 3.98 -19.95 -12.80
N GLU A 89 3.77 -21.22 -12.42
CA GLU A 89 4.19 -22.36 -13.24
C GLU A 89 3.43 -22.42 -14.58
N ALA A 90 2.14 -22.06 -14.59
CA ALA A 90 1.37 -21.93 -15.81
C ALA A 90 1.94 -20.83 -16.73
N CYS A 91 2.34 -19.69 -16.16
CA CYS A 91 3.00 -18.60 -16.90
C CYS A 91 4.35 -19.05 -17.46
N ALA A 92 5.16 -19.76 -16.67
CA ALA A 92 6.44 -20.30 -17.11
C ALA A 92 6.28 -21.32 -18.25
N THR A 93 5.24 -22.15 -18.20
CA THR A 93 4.88 -23.08 -19.27
C THR A 93 4.47 -22.35 -20.55
N PHE A 94 3.63 -21.33 -20.43
CA PHE A 94 3.19 -20.51 -21.57
C PHE A 94 4.34 -19.69 -22.19
N ALA A 95 5.28 -19.20 -21.38
CA ALA A 95 6.49 -18.54 -21.86
C ALA A 95 7.38 -19.50 -22.67
N ARG A 96 7.60 -20.72 -22.16
CA ARG A 96 8.38 -21.77 -22.85
C ARG A 96 7.78 -22.18 -24.19
N ALA A 97 6.47 -22.05 -24.38
CA ALA A 97 5.79 -22.35 -25.64
C ALA A 97 6.10 -21.35 -26.77
N ARG A 98 6.73 -20.19 -26.47
CA ARG A 98 7.16 -19.19 -27.47
C ARG A 98 6.06 -18.70 -28.41
N HIS A 99 4.84 -18.49 -27.88
CA HIS A 99 3.77 -17.86 -28.65
C HIS A 99 4.22 -16.49 -29.18
N ARG A 100 3.98 -16.24 -30.47
CA ARG A 100 4.26 -14.95 -31.10
C ARG A 100 3.21 -13.93 -30.67
N PHE A 101 3.62 -12.68 -30.58
CA PHE A 101 2.71 -11.56 -30.46
C PHE A 101 2.37 -11.05 -31.87
N GLU A 102 1.17 -11.39 -32.36
CA GLU A 102 0.74 -11.02 -33.71
C GLU A 102 -0.06 -9.73 -33.64
N ARG A 103 0.44 -8.67 -34.28
CA ARG A 103 -0.18 -7.35 -34.30
C ARG A 103 -1.27 -7.28 -35.39
N LEU A 104 -2.45 -6.79 -35.02
CA LEU A 104 -3.51 -6.40 -35.96
C LEU A 104 -3.91 -4.94 -35.68
N GLU A 105 -3.77 -4.09 -36.69
CA GLU A 105 -4.31 -2.73 -36.68
C GLU A 105 -5.49 -2.66 -37.64
N ALA A 106 -6.66 -2.28 -37.13
CA ALA A 106 -7.89 -2.28 -37.91
C ALA A 106 -8.88 -1.20 -37.41
N PRO A 107 -9.90 -0.85 -38.21
CA PRO A 107 -10.98 0.04 -37.80
C PRO A 107 -11.76 -0.53 -36.60
N ARG A 108 -12.32 0.37 -35.78
CA ARG A 108 -13.04 -0.01 -34.55
C ARG A 108 -14.18 -1.01 -34.79
N GLN A 109 -14.92 -0.89 -35.90
CA GLN A 109 -16.02 -1.81 -36.22
C GLN A 109 -15.54 -3.27 -36.36
N GLN A 110 -14.45 -3.49 -37.09
CA GLN A 110 -13.88 -4.82 -37.30
C GLN A 110 -13.31 -5.39 -35.99
N LEU A 111 -12.68 -4.55 -35.16
CA LEU A 111 -12.18 -4.97 -33.86
C LEU A 111 -13.29 -5.28 -32.87
N ALA A 112 -14.42 -4.57 -32.92
CA ALA A 112 -15.59 -4.85 -32.10
C ALA A 112 -16.19 -6.23 -32.41
N GLU A 113 -16.22 -6.62 -33.68
CA GLU A 113 -16.63 -7.98 -34.08
C GLU A 113 -15.68 -9.06 -33.55
N LEU A 114 -14.37 -8.82 -33.59
CA LEU A 114 -13.36 -9.75 -33.05
C LEU A 114 -13.42 -9.87 -31.52
N LEU A 115 -13.73 -8.76 -30.83
CA LEU A 115 -13.74 -8.65 -29.38
C LEU A 115 -15.14 -8.82 -28.77
N GLN A 116 -16.14 -9.23 -29.54
CA GLN A 116 -17.54 -9.36 -29.10
C GLN A 116 -17.74 -10.27 -27.87
N HIS A 117 -16.79 -11.17 -27.62
CA HIS A 117 -16.79 -12.09 -26.49
C HIS A 117 -16.36 -11.44 -25.16
N ASN A 118 -15.75 -10.24 -25.20
CA ASN A 118 -15.20 -9.56 -24.03
C ASN A 118 -15.73 -8.13 -23.92
N SER A 119 -16.75 -7.94 -23.08
CA SER A 119 -17.40 -6.65 -22.87
C SER A 119 -16.46 -5.56 -22.34
N PHE A 120 -15.46 -5.93 -21.53
CA PHE A 120 -14.50 -4.96 -20.97
C PHE A 120 -13.58 -4.38 -22.04
N GLN A 121 -13.14 -5.20 -22.99
CA GLN A 121 -12.32 -4.73 -24.11
C GLN A 121 -13.13 -3.88 -25.10
N LEU A 122 -14.43 -4.16 -25.27
CA LEU A 122 -15.32 -3.32 -26.08
C LEU A 122 -15.48 -1.92 -25.46
N GLU A 123 -15.69 -1.84 -24.14
CA GLU A 123 -15.77 -0.55 -23.44
C GLU A 123 -14.48 0.25 -23.58
N GLN A 124 -13.31 -0.40 -23.44
CA GLN A 124 -12.02 0.25 -23.69
C GLN A 124 -11.85 0.69 -25.16
N LEU A 125 -12.42 -0.03 -26.11
CA LEU A 125 -12.38 0.32 -27.53
C LEU A 125 -13.23 1.56 -27.84
N GLU A 126 -14.32 1.79 -27.10
CA GLU A 126 -15.14 3.00 -27.23
C GLU A 126 -14.37 4.27 -26.82
N GLU A 127 -13.45 4.16 -25.86
CA GLU A 127 -12.57 5.26 -25.42
C GLU A 127 -11.49 5.62 -26.46
N VAL A 128 -11.28 4.78 -27.48
CA VAL A 128 -10.28 5.04 -28.53
C VAL A 128 -10.80 6.10 -29.50
N THR A 129 -10.10 7.23 -29.53
CA THR A 129 -10.41 8.38 -30.40
C THR A 129 -9.78 8.30 -31.78
N SER A 130 -8.78 7.44 -31.99
CA SER A 130 -8.12 7.25 -33.28
C SER A 130 -8.99 6.47 -34.27
N PRO A 131 -8.80 6.66 -35.59
CA PRO A 131 -9.59 5.96 -36.61
C PRO A 131 -9.39 4.43 -36.58
N THR A 132 -8.19 3.99 -36.23
CA THR A 132 -7.81 2.59 -36.02
C THR A 132 -7.44 2.36 -34.56
N ALA A 133 -7.51 1.11 -34.13
CA ALA A 133 -6.91 0.65 -32.88
C ALA A 133 -6.05 -0.59 -33.15
N THR A 134 -5.24 -0.98 -32.16
CA THR A 134 -4.34 -2.13 -32.26
C THR A 134 -4.74 -3.21 -31.26
N VAL A 135 -4.84 -4.44 -31.76
CA VAL A 135 -5.03 -5.64 -30.97
C VAL A 135 -3.83 -6.54 -31.20
N TYR A 136 -3.38 -7.23 -30.16
CA TYR A 136 -2.37 -8.26 -30.26
C TYR A 136 -2.99 -9.62 -29.95
N ARG A 137 -2.67 -10.61 -30.78
CA ARG A 137 -2.92 -12.01 -30.47
C ARG A 137 -1.71 -12.60 -29.77
N CYS A 138 -1.97 -13.33 -28.69
CA CYS A 138 -0.96 -14.11 -27.98
C CYS A 138 -1.55 -15.46 -27.60
N GLY A 139 -1.27 -16.49 -28.41
CA GLY A 139 -1.90 -17.81 -28.26
C GLY A 139 -3.41 -17.74 -28.54
N PRO A 140 -4.29 -18.21 -27.62
CA PRO A 140 -5.73 -18.15 -27.81
C PRO A 140 -6.33 -16.76 -27.53
N LEU A 141 -5.60 -15.87 -26.85
CA LEU A 141 -6.13 -14.59 -26.40
C LEU A 141 -5.90 -13.48 -27.44
N LEU A 142 -6.92 -12.65 -27.64
CA LEU A 142 -6.83 -11.34 -28.29
C LEU A 142 -6.94 -10.23 -27.24
N GLN A 143 -6.03 -9.26 -27.29
CA GLN A 143 -5.99 -8.17 -26.33
C GLN A 143 -5.79 -6.82 -27.02
N LEU A 144 -6.67 -5.86 -26.71
CA LEU A 144 -6.49 -4.45 -27.06
C LEU A 144 -5.23 -3.90 -26.39
N CYS A 145 -4.25 -3.48 -27.20
CA CYS A 145 -2.99 -2.93 -26.70
C CYS A 145 -2.34 -2.06 -27.77
N ARG A 146 -1.86 -0.88 -27.40
CA ARG A 146 -1.16 0.03 -28.33
C ARG A 146 0.20 -0.50 -28.76
N GLY A 147 0.81 -1.39 -27.97
CA GLY A 147 2.17 -1.86 -28.18
C GLY A 147 3.23 -0.76 -27.99
N PRO A 148 4.48 -1.01 -28.41
CA PRO A 148 4.97 -2.28 -28.97
C PRO A 148 5.04 -3.41 -27.94
N LEU A 149 5.06 -4.65 -28.42
CA LEU A 149 5.28 -5.87 -27.64
C LEU A 149 6.54 -6.61 -28.12
N LEU A 150 6.97 -7.61 -27.35
CA LEU A 150 8.06 -8.51 -27.69
C LEU A 150 7.70 -9.36 -28.92
N ARG A 151 8.70 -9.96 -29.58
CA ARG A 151 8.46 -10.88 -30.70
C ARG A 151 7.70 -12.15 -30.31
N HIS A 152 8.05 -12.71 -29.16
CA HIS A 152 7.41 -13.91 -28.63
C HIS A 152 7.58 -14.02 -27.11
N THR A 153 6.71 -14.82 -26.48
CA THR A 153 6.65 -15.00 -25.02
C THR A 153 7.92 -15.60 -24.43
N GLY A 154 8.67 -16.40 -25.18
CA GLY A 154 9.92 -17.03 -24.67
C GLY A 154 11.10 -16.08 -24.44
N LEU A 155 10.96 -14.77 -24.68
CA LEU A 155 11.91 -13.77 -24.21
C LEU A 155 11.71 -13.44 -22.72
N ILE A 156 10.56 -13.82 -22.14
CA ILE A 156 10.24 -13.69 -20.73
C ILE A 156 10.86 -14.90 -20.01
N GLY A 157 12.09 -14.76 -19.56
CA GLY A 157 12.87 -15.87 -19.00
C GLY A 157 12.46 -16.26 -17.58
N ALA A 158 12.02 -15.30 -16.78
CA ALA A 158 11.55 -15.57 -15.43
C ALA A 158 10.46 -14.58 -14.99
N LEU A 159 9.44 -15.08 -14.30
CA LEU A 159 8.28 -14.32 -13.82
C LEU A 159 7.98 -14.74 -12.38
N ARG A 160 7.64 -13.75 -11.54
CA ARG A 160 7.15 -13.97 -10.18
C ARG A 160 5.89 -13.14 -9.94
N VAL A 161 4.83 -13.81 -9.49
CA VAL A 161 3.60 -13.20 -9.03
C VAL A 161 3.82 -12.70 -7.60
N LEU A 162 3.50 -11.42 -7.37
CA LEU A 162 3.74 -10.76 -6.09
C LEU A 162 2.51 -10.88 -5.18
N THR A 163 1.36 -10.39 -5.67
CA THR A 163 0.16 -10.21 -4.85
C THR A 163 -1.10 -10.38 -5.68
N SER A 164 -2.17 -10.86 -5.03
CA SER A 164 -3.54 -10.66 -5.49
C SER A 164 -4.23 -9.57 -4.65
N SER A 165 -5.02 -8.72 -5.27
CA SER A 165 -5.80 -7.67 -4.58
C SER A 165 -7.11 -7.39 -5.32
N ALA A 166 -8.09 -6.79 -4.64
CA ALA A 166 -9.30 -6.35 -5.33
C ALA A 166 -9.09 -5.01 -6.05
N ALA A 167 -9.59 -4.92 -7.28
CA ALA A 167 -9.70 -3.71 -8.05
C ALA A 167 -11.18 -3.44 -8.40
N LEU A 168 -11.49 -2.25 -8.90
CA LEU A 168 -12.83 -1.88 -9.35
C LEU A 168 -12.76 -1.43 -10.79
N TRP A 169 -13.69 -1.93 -11.60
CA TRP A 169 -13.95 -1.38 -12.91
C TRP A 169 -14.79 -0.10 -12.79
N GLY A 170 -14.57 0.92 -13.64
CA GLY A 170 -15.46 2.10 -13.71
C GLY A 170 -15.58 2.99 -12.44
N GLY A 171 -14.74 2.81 -11.42
CA GLY A 171 -14.76 3.63 -10.19
C GLY A 171 -15.70 3.11 -9.09
N SER A 172 -16.19 4.00 -8.23
CA SER A 172 -16.86 3.68 -6.95
C SER A 172 -18.27 3.05 -7.03
N GLY A 173 -18.67 2.58 -8.22
CA GLY A 173 -19.94 1.89 -8.46
C GLY A 173 -19.89 0.77 -9.49
N GLY A 174 -18.71 0.44 -10.03
CA GLY A 174 -18.59 -0.64 -11.01
C GLY A 174 -18.27 -2.00 -10.38
N CYS A 175 -18.03 -3.00 -11.23
CA CYS A 175 -17.87 -4.38 -10.78
C CYS A 175 -16.52 -4.63 -10.10
N SER A 176 -16.51 -5.59 -9.17
CA SER A 176 -15.30 -6.04 -8.51
C SER A 176 -14.44 -6.87 -9.46
N LEU A 177 -13.14 -6.54 -9.50
CA LEU A 177 -12.11 -7.22 -10.26
C LEU A 177 -11.07 -7.81 -9.32
N GLN A 178 -10.34 -8.80 -9.81
CA GLN A 178 -9.17 -9.35 -9.13
C GLN A 178 -7.93 -8.90 -9.88
N ARG A 179 -7.09 -8.11 -9.22
CA ARG A 179 -5.79 -7.68 -9.71
C ARG A 179 -4.72 -8.67 -9.29
N VAL A 180 -3.98 -9.19 -10.26
CA VAL A 180 -2.78 -10.01 -10.03
C VAL A 180 -1.57 -9.19 -10.47
N ALA A 181 -0.69 -8.84 -9.52
CA ALA A 181 0.53 -8.08 -9.78
C ALA A 181 1.74 -9.01 -9.83
N ALA A 182 2.67 -8.74 -10.74
CA ALA A 182 3.84 -9.57 -10.99
C ALA A 182 5.04 -8.75 -11.49
N VAL A 183 6.22 -9.38 -11.43
CA VAL A 183 7.46 -8.89 -12.01
C VAL A 183 8.05 -9.96 -12.92
N ALA A 184 8.78 -9.53 -13.94
CA ALA A 184 9.44 -10.45 -14.85
C ALA A 184 10.76 -9.89 -15.35
N PHE A 185 11.67 -10.79 -15.71
CA PHE A 185 13.01 -10.48 -16.18
C PHE A 185 13.41 -11.41 -17.34
N PRO A 186 14.35 -10.97 -18.21
CA PRO A 186 14.88 -11.82 -19.29
C PRO A 186 15.59 -13.09 -18.81
N SER A 187 16.07 -13.12 -17.55
CA SER A 187 16.79 -14.26 -16.96
C SER A 187 16.48 -14.39 -15.47
N ALA A 188 16.43 -15.62 -14.97
CA ALA A 188 16.16 -15.97 -13.57
C ALA A 188 17.19 -15.41 -12.58
N GLN A 189 18.42 -15.12 -13.02
CA GLN A 189 19.45 -14.52 -12.16
C GLN A 189 19.02 -13.17 -11.56
N HIS A 190 18.14 -12.44 -12.24
CA HIS A 190 17.62 -11.16 -11.75
C HIS A 190 16.52 -11.31 -10.69
N LEU A 191 16.01 -12.53 -10.44
CA LEU A 191 15.00 -12.80 -9.40
C LEU A 191 15.61 -13.10 -8.02
N GLU A 192 16.93 -13.22 -7.88
CA GLU A 192 17.60 -13.66 -6.62
C GLU A 192 17.58 -12.63 -5.48
N HIS A 193 17.10 -11.40 -5.75
CA HIS A 193 16.75 -10.42 -4.71
C HIS A 193 15.28 -10.01 -4.76
N PRO A 194 14.33 -10.94 -4.56
CA PRO A 194 12.96 -10.56 -4.34
C PRO A 194 12.84 -9.97 -2.91
N PRO A 195 12.02 -8.93 -2.67
CA PRO A 195 11.72 -8.52 -1.31
C PRO A 195 11.15 -9.74 -0.56
N GLN A 196 11.91 -10.25 0.41
CA GLN A 196 11.44 -11.31 1.28
C GLN A 196 10.41 -10.70 2.22
N PHE A 197 9.14 -10.98 1.98
CA PHE A 197 8.07 -10.60 2.89
C PHE A 197 7.99 -11.64 4.01
N PRO A 198 8.37 -11.32 5.26
CA PRO A 198 8.05 -12.19 6.37
C PRO A 198 6.51 -12.30 6.50
N PRO A 199 5.98 -13.44 6.95
CA PRO A 199 4.56 -13.54 7.25
C PRO A 199 4.18 -12.45 8.27
N TYR A 200 3.12 -11.71 7.95
CA TYR A 200 2.55 -10.73 8.88
C TYR A 200 2.27 -11.42 10.22
N PRO A 201 2.80 -10.92 11.35
CA PRO A 201 2.47 -11.47 12.65
C PRO A 201 0.97 -11.33 12.88
N GLN A 202 0.29 -12.49 12.93
CA GLN A 202 -1.08 -12.56 13.41
C GLN A 202 -1.10 -12.02 14.85
N ALA A 203 -1.90 -10.98 15.07
CA ALA A 203 -2.08 -10.30 16.35
C ALA A 203 -0.86 -9.51 16.86
N LEU A 204 -0.49 -8.44 16.17
CA LEU A 204 -0.04 -7.25 16.88
C LEU A 204 -1.27 -6.35 17.11
N SER A 205 -1.80 -6.34 18.33
CA SER A 205 -2.53 -5.17 18.80
C SER A 205 -1.65 -3.95 18.48
N PRO A 206 -2.18 -2.89 17.84
CA PRO A 206 -1.36 -1.71 17.57
C PRO A 206 -0.71 -1.30 18.89
N PRO A 207 0.63 -1.16 18.96
CA PRO A 207 1.27 -0.73 20.17
C PRO A 207 0.59 0.59 20.55
N SER A 208 0.01 0.65 21.74
CA SER A 208 -0.47 1.93 22.26
C SER A 208 0.72 2.88 22.17
N PRO A 209 0.63 3.98 21.40
CA PRO A 209 1.74 4.90 21.29
C PRO A 209 1.96 5.48 22.68
N CYS A 210 3.08 5.12 23.30
CA CYS A 210 3.50 5.59 24.61
C CYS A 210 2.53 5.25 25.75
N SER A 211 2.82 4.20 26.52
CA SER A 211 2.48 4.26 27.94
C SER A 211 3.45 5.27 28.59
N PRO A 212 3.00 6.39 29.16
CA PRO A 212 3.87 7.47 29.67
C PRO A 212 4.54 7.10 31.02
N HIS A 213 4.74 5.81 31.30
CA HIS A 213 5.21 5.33 32.60
C HIS A 213 6.73 5.10 32.70
N ALA A 214 7.52 5.45 31.67
CA ALA A 214 8.97 5.55 31.79
C ALA A 214 9.40 7.01 32.09
N ARG A 215 8.97 7.55 33.23
CA ARG A 215 9.59 8.76 33.81
C ARG A 215 10.92 8.36 34.47
N GLY A 216 11.97 8.22 33.67
CA GLY A 216 13.31 8.03 34.19
C GLY A 216 14.21 7.27 33.23
N GLY A 217 15.08 8.00 32.52
CA GLY A 217 16.12 7.42 31.66
C GLY A 217 16.09 8.00 30.25
N ARG A 218 17.03 8.90 29.97
CA ARG A 218 17.31 9.41 28.61
C ARG A 218 17.88 8.26 27.76
N ALA A 219 17.01 7.51 27.11
CA ALA A 219 17.34 6.92 25.81
C ALA A 219 16.73 7.85 24.75
N ASP A 220 17.44 8.10 23.66
CA ASP A 220 17.01 8.94 22.53
C ASP A 220 15.82 8.29 21.79
N ILE A 221 14.68 8.20 22.45
CA ILE A 221 13.41 7.79 21.87
C ILE A 221 12.93 8.98 21.02
N PRO A 222 12.63 8.79 19.73
CA PRO A 222 12.16 9.88 18.91
C PRO A 222 10.89 10.51 19.52
N PRO A 223 10.77 11.84 19.46
CA PRO A 223 9.64 12.56 19.99
C PRO A 223 8.32 12.01 19.42
N SER A 224 7.28 11.91 20.25
CA SER A 224 5.98 11.46 19.79
C SER A 224 5.43 12.44 18.73
N PRO A 225 4.61 11.99 17.77
CA PRO A 225 3.97 12.88 16.81
C PRO A 225 3.33 14.10 17.48
N GLN A 226 2.60 13.90 18.58
CA GLN A 226 1.97 15.00 19.33
C GLN A 226 2.98 16.05 19.81
N SER A 227 4.17 15.63 20.26
CA SER A 227 5.21 16.56 20.70
C SER A 227 5.81 17.35 19.54
N GLU A 228 5.96 16.74 18.35
CA GLU A 228 6.41 17.41 17.14
C GLU A 228 5.38 18.43 16.63
N TYR A 229 4.09 18.10 16.67
CA TYR A 229 3.01 19.03 16.32
C TYR A 229 2.95 20.22 17.30
N ARG A 230 3.08 19.96 18.61
CA ARG A 230 3.12 21.02 19.63
C ARG A 230 4.31 21.96 19.45
N ALA A 231 5.49 21.42 19.18
CA ALA A 231 6.69 22.21 18.91
C ALA A 231 6.54 23.12 17.68
N ARG A 232 5.68 22.75 16.72
CA ARG A 232 5.38 23.51 15.50
C ARG A 232 4.15 24.42 15.64
N GLY A 233 3.65 24.61 16.85
CA GLY A 233 2.55 25.53 17.14
C GLY A 233 1.18 25.01 16.70
N PHE A 234 0.98 23.70 16.63
CA PHE A 234 -0.36 23.11 16.48
C PHE A 234 -1.03 22.96 17.84
N SER A 235 -2.31 23.30 17.86
CA SER A 235 -3.20 23.01 18.99
C SER A 235 -3.85 21.65 18.78
N GLU A 236 -3.58 20.72 19.69
CA GLU A 236 -4.25 19.42 19.70
C GLU A 236 -5.72 19.59 20.09
N VAL A 237 -6.61 19.01 19.30
CA VAL A 237 -8.06 19.04 19.49
C VAL A 237 -8.64 17.63 19.39
N VAL A 238 -9.79 17.44 20.00
CA VAL A 238 -10.56 16.19 19.91
C VAL A 238 -11.96 16.51 19.44
N THR A 239 -12.39 15.87 18.38
CA THR A 239 -13.74 16.01 17.82
C THR A 239 -14.55 14.71 17.98
N PRO A 240 -15.89 14.79 18.12
CA PRO A 240 -16.75 13.61 18.21
C PRO A 240 -16.53 12.60 17.09
N ASN A 241 -16.84 11.33 17.34
CA ASN A 241 -16.78 10.30 16.30
C ASN A 241 -18.08 10.19 15.48
N LEU A 242 -19.20 10.66 16.02
CA LEU A 242 -20.52 10.60 15.40
C LEU A 242 -21.02 12.00 15.09
N PHE A 243 -21.53 12.20 13.88
CA PHE A 243 -22.16 13.43 13.43
C PHE A 243 -23.47 13.15 12.69
N SER A 244 -24.34 14.16 12.64
CA SER A 244 -25.48 14.15 11.70
C SER A 244 -24.95 14.11 10.26
N PRO A 245 -25.53 13.29 9.37
CA PRO A 245 -25.20 13.24 7.95
C PRO A 245 -25.23 14.62 7.25
N ARG A 246 -26.06 15.54 7.76
CA ARG A 246 -26.15 16.93 7.28
C ARG A 246 -24.81 17.65 7.28
N LEU A 247 -23.88 17.32 8.20
CA LEU A 247 -22.54 17.91 8.20
C LEU A 247 -21.74 17.55 6.94
N TRP A 248 -21.88 16.32 6.45
CA TRP A 248 -21.20 15.86 5.24
C TRP A 248 -21.86 16.44 3.98
N GLU A 249 -23.17 16.65 4.00
CA GLU A 249 -23.91 17.33 2.93
C GLU A 249 -23.46 18.78 2.81
N LEU A 250 -23.43 19.52 3.92
CA LEU A 250 -23.01 20.92 3.98
C LEU A 250 -21.55 21.12 3.54
N SER A 251 -20.69 20.15 3.85
CA SER A 251 -19.27 20.20 3.46
C SER A 251 -19.01 19.67 2.05
N GLY A 252 -20.02 19.18 1.33
CA GLY A 252 -19.89 18.61 -0.02
C GLY A 252 -19.30 17.19 -0.07
N HIS A 253 -19.01 16.59 1.08
CA HIS A 253 -18.43 15.24 1.15
C HIS A 253 -19.47 14.16 0.86
N TRP A 254 -20.75 14.40 1.17
CA TRP A 254 -21.79 13.39 1.00
C TRP A 254 -21.92 12.92 -0.46
N GLN A 255 -21.83 13.84 -1.41
CA GLN A 255 -21.97 13.55 -2.85
C GLN A 255 -20.88 12.63 -3.37
N HIS A 256 -19.68 12.68 -2.78
CA HIS A 256 -18.52 11.92 -3.22
C HIS A 256 -18.24 10.67 -2.37
N TYR A 257 -18.57 10.72 -1.07
CA TYR A 257 -18.12 9.72 -0.10
C TYR A 257 -19.26 8.97 0.57
N SER A 258 -20.54 9.29 0.34
CA SER A 258 -21.66 8.61 1.00
C SER A 258 -21.65 7.08 0.91
N PRO A 259 -21.24 6.41 -0.20
CA PRO A 259 -21.14 4.95 -0.22
C PRO A 259 -20.08 4.40 0.75
N HIS A 260 -19.11 5.24 1.11
CA HIS A 260 -17.95 4.93 1.94
C HIS A 260 -18.05 5.49 3.37
N ILE A 261 -19.21 5.99 3.79
CA ILE A 261 -19.46 6.49 5.15
C ILE A 261 -20.34 5.47 5.89
N PHE A 262 -19.92 5.10 7.10
CA PHE A 262 -20.78 4.28 7.96
C PHE A 262 -21.90 5.12 8.55
N CYS A 263 -23.14 4.71 8.31
CA CYS A 263 -24.34 5.26 8.93
C CYS A 263 -24.84 4.31 10.01
N VAL A 264 -25.13 4.85 11.19
CA VAL A 264 -25.70 4.14 12.33
C VAL A 264 -27.13 4.61 12.51
N PRO A 265 -28.13 3.71 12.45
CA PRO A 265 -29.51 4.08 12.75
C PRO A 265 -29.60 4.50 14.21
N ALA A 266 -30.01 5.74 14.45
CA ALA A 266 -30.34 6.30 15.75
C ALA A 266 -31.68 7.03 15.61
N ALA A 267 -32.53 7.00 16.64
CA ALA A 267 -33.78 7.78 16.65
C ALA A 267 -33.51 9.14 17.32
N PRO A 268 -34.02 10.27 16.80
CA PRO A 268 -34.94 10.44 15.67
C PRO A 268 -34.28 10.54 14.28
N GLU A 269 -32.95 10.68 14.18
CA GLU A 269 -32.21 10.78 12.92
C GLU A 269 -30.98 9.86 12.92
N SER A 270 -30.64 9.29 11.75
CA SER A 270 -29.43 8.50 11.59
C SER A 270 -28.19 9.34 11.90
N LEU A 271 -27.21 8.71 12.56
CA LEU A 271 -25.90 9.28 12.77
C LEU A 271 -24.91 8.63 11.82
N SER A 272 -23.74 9.24 11.67
CA SER A 272 -22.69 8.75 10.80
C SER A 272 -21.34 8.88 11.47
N LEU A 273 -20.50 7.86 11.30
CA LEU A 273 -19.12 7.90 11.79
C LEU A 273 -18.30 8.85 10.91
N LYS A 274 -17.43 9.65 11.53
CA LYS A 274 -16.57 10.57 10.78
C LYS A 274 -15.58 9.81 9.86
N PRO A 275 -15.57 10.08 8.55
CA PRO A 275 -14.55 9.54 7.64
C PRO A 275 -13.28 10.39 7.58
N MET A 276 -13.33 11.62 8.13
CA MET A 276 -12.28 12.62 8.18
C MET A 276 -12.59 13.70 9.22
N ASN A 277 -11.59 14.46 9.68
CA ASN A 277 -11.78 15.49 10.72
C ASN A 277 -12.12 16.89 10.17
N CYS A 278 -11.89 17.17 8.88
CA CYS A 278 -12.00 18.52 8.32
C CYS A 278 -13.33 19.24 8.61
N PRO A 279 -14.52 18.63 8.50
CA PRO A 279 -15.77 19.37 8.67
C PRO A 279 -16.00 19.74 10.13
N ALA A 280 -15.55 18.88 11.06
CA ALA A 280 -15.57 19.18 12.49
C ALA A 280 -14.63 20.34 12.83
N HIS A 281 -13.45 20.41 12.21
CA HIS A 281 -12.50 21.52 12.41
C HIS A 281 -13.05 22.83 11.82
N CYS A 282 -13.78 22.76 10.71
CA CYS A 282 -14.51 23.91 10.17
C CYS A 282 -15.58 24.43 11.14
N LEU A 283 -16.33 23.54 11.82
CA LEU A 283 -17.27 23.93 12.87
C LEU A 283 -16.55 24.63 14.04
N MET A 284 -15.40 24.11 14.46
CA MET A 284 -14.59 24.74 15.51
C MET A 284 -14.06 26.12 15.12
N PHE A 285 -13.64 26.27 13.85
CA PHE A 285 -13.22 27.57 13.32
C PHE A 285 -14.40 28.56 13.34
N ALA A 286 -15.55 28.13 12.83
CA ALA A 286 -16.77 28.93 12.68
C ALA A 286 -17.53 29.21 13.99
N HIS A 287 -17.17 28.55 15.10
CA HIS A 287 -17.82 28.74 16.40
C HIS A 287 -17.80 30.20 16.89
N ARG A 288 -16.80 31.00 16.48
CA ARG A 288 -16.76 32.44 16.75
C ARG A 288 -16.11 33.22 15.61
N PRO A 289 -16.37 34.52 15.48
CA PRO A 289 -15.61 35.39 14.59
C PRO A 289 -14.11 35.34 14.88
N ARG A 290 -13.29 35.38 13.82
CA ARG A 290 -11.83 35.28 13.88
C ARG A 290 -11.18 36.54 13.30
N SER A 291 -10.17 37.06 14.01
CA SER A 291 -9.32 38.13 13.48
C SER A 291 -8.23 37.53 12.59
N TRP A 292 -7.82 38.25 11.55
CA TRP A 292 -6.67 37.87 10.71
C TRP A 292 -5.38 37.71 11.52
N ARG A 293 -5.27 38.40 12.67
CA ARG A 293 -4.12 38.30 13.59
C ARG A 293 -4.00 36.94 14.27
N GLU A 294 -5.09 36.16 14.32
CA GLU A 294 -5.10 34.79 14.85
C GLU A 294 -4.60 33.77 13.80
N LEU A 295 -4.44 34.18 12.54
CA LEU A 295 -4.01 33.30 11.45
C LEU A 295 -2.49 33.36 11.25
N PRO A 296 -1.82 32.21 11.02
CA PRO A 296 -2.41 30.90 10.76
C PRO A 296 -2.82 30.14 12.03
N LEU A 297 -4.08 29.69 12.08
CA LEU A 297 -4.58 28.82 13.13
C LEU A 297 -4.32 27.36 12.74
N ARG A 298 -3.67 26.60 13.62
CA ARG A 298 -3.23 25.23 13.36
C ARG A 298 -3.90 24.27 14.33
N LEU A 299 -4.73 23.37 13.82
CA LEU A 299 -5.41 22.33 14.60
C LEU A 299 -4.82 20.96 14.24
N ALA A 300 -4.54 20.12 15.23
CA ALA A 300 -4.13 18.72 15.04
C ALA A 300 -5.11 17.81 15.77
N ASP A 301 -5.54 16.72 15.13
CA ASP A 301 -6.53 15.79 15.66
C ASP A 301 -6.08 14.35 15.38
N PHE A 302 -5.77 13.65 16.45
CA PHE A 302 -5.36 12.25 16.42
C PHE A 302 -6.54 11.31 16.69
N GLY A 303 -7.78 11.76 16.44
CA GLY A 303 -8.99 10.99 16.63
C GLY A 303 -9.14 9.84 15.63
N VAL A 304 -9.97 8.86 16.02
CA VAL A 304 -10.24 7.68 15.19
C VAL A 304 -11.20 8.03 14.06
N LEU A 305 -10.87 7.59 12.85
CA LEU A 305 -11.64 7.76 11.63
C LEU A 305 -12.15 6.41 11.11
N HIS A 306 -13.27 6.44 10.39
CA HIS A 306 -13.89 5.24 9.84
C HIS A 306 -14.29 5.43 8.37
N ARG A 307 -13.89 4.49 7.50
CA ARG A 307 -14.28 4.45 6.08
C ARG A 307 -14.86 3.08 5.76
N ASN A 308 -16.03 3.08 5.13
CA ASN A 308 -16.67 1.86 4.63
C ASN A 308 -16.01 1.42 3.32
N GLU A 309 -14.77 0.95 3.46
CA GLU A 309 -14.00 0.39 2.35
C GLU A 309 -14.73 -0.84 1.76
N PRO A 310 -14.78 -0.98 0.41
CA PRO A 310 -15.47 -2.09 -0.23
C PRO A 310 -14.95 -3.46 0.25
N PRO A 311 -15.83 -4.46 0.41
CA PRO A 311 -15.42 -5.83 0.71
C PRO A 311 -14.37 -6.33 -0.30
N GLY A 312 -13.37 -7.08 0.17
CA GLY A 312 -12.28 -7.60 -0.67
C GLY A 312 -11.12 -6.62 -0.94
N THR A 313 -11.30 -5.32 -0.66
CA THR A 313 -10.21 -4.33 -0.80
C THR A 313 -9.31 -4.21 0.43
N LEU A 314 -9.72 -4.79 1.56
CA LEU A 314 -8.99 -4.74 2.82
C LEU A 314 -7.71 -5.56 2.72
N THR A 315 -6.59 -4.97 3.17
CA THR A 315 -5.26 -5.60 3.12
C THR A 315 -4.50 -5.23 4.39
N GLY A 316 -4.21 -6.25 5.22
CA GLY A 316 -3.41 -6.12 6.44
C GLY A 316 -3.68 -4.83 7.24
N LEU A 317 -2.63 -4.04 7.45
CA LEU A 317 -2.69 -2.70 8.04
C LEU A 317 -2.62 -1.57 7.00
N THR A 318 -2.37 -1.87 5.72
CA THR A 318 -2.25 -0.87 4.63
C THR A 318 -3.61 -0.29 4.21
N ARG A 319 -4.69 -1.09 4.30
CA ARG A 319 -6.06 -0.68 3.98
C ARG A 319 -7.07 -1.27 4.96
N VAL A 320 -7.56 -0.42 5.86
CA VAL A 320 -8.44 -0.77 6.99
C VAL A 320 -9.68 0.14 7.03
N ARG A 321 -10.74 -0.33 7.69
CA ARG A 321 -12.00 0.45 7.87
C ARG A 321 -11.97 1.42 9.04
N ARG A 322 -11.11 1.18 10.03
CA ARG A 322 -10.89 2.02 11.21
C ARG A 322 -9.41 2.37 11.25
N PHE A 323 -9.09 3.65 11.30
CA PHE A 323 -7.71 4.11 11.33
C PHE A 323 -7.56 5.37 12.17
N GLN A 324 -6.35 5.64 12.62
CA GLN A 324 -5.99 6.88 13.30
C GLN A 324 -4.93 7.61 12.49
N GLN A 325 -5.14 8.88 12.20
CA GLN A 325 -4.22 9.69 11.38
C GLN A 325 -3.62 10.82 12.23
N ASP A 326 -2.40 11.23 11.91
CA ASP A 326 -1.81 12.48 12.41
C ASP A 326 -2.39 13.69 11.67
N ASP A 327 -3.72 13.81 11.71
CA ASP A 327 -4.47 14.73 10.86
C ASP A 327 -4.37 16.16 11.36
N ALA A 328 -4.17 17.10 10.45
CA ALA A 328 -4.00 18.50 10.81
C ALA A 328 -4.59 19.45 9.77
N HIS A 329 -5.16 20.54 10.27
CA HIS A 329 -5.84 21.55 9.49
C HIS A 329 -5.29 22.93 9.83
N ILE A 330 -4.83 23.66 8.81
CA ILE A 330 -4.29 25.01 8.96
C ILE A 330 -5.23 25.99 8.28
N PHE A 331 -5.86 26.87 9.07
CA PHE A 331 -6.62 28.00 8.57
C PHE A 331 -5.67 29.18 8.40
N CYS A 332 -5.55 29.71 7.20
CA CYS A 332 -4.61 30.78 6.87
C CYS A 332 -5.20 31.78 5.87
N THR A 333 -4.56 32.93 5.71
CA THR A 333 -4.91 33.88 4.64
C THR A 333 -4.30 33.45 3.31
N MET A 334 -4.83 33.94 2.19
CA MET A 334 -4.25 33.66 0.86
C MET A 334 -2.79 34.09 0.75
N GLU A 335 -2.40 35.19 1.40
CA GLU A 335 -1.02 35.70 1.43
C GLU A 335 -0.04 34.77 2.17
N GLN A 336 -0.54 33.89 3.04
CA GLN A 336 0.26 32.95 3.81
C GLN A 336 0.51 31.63 3.04
N VAL A 337 -0.03 31.50 1.84
CA VAL A 337 0.14 30.33 0.97
C VAL A 337 1.17 30.69 -0.12
N PRO A 338 2.07 29.77 -0.56
CA PRO A 338 3.11 30.06 -1.55
C PRO A 338 2.61 30.31 -2.99
N PHE A 339 1.36 30.73 -3.20
CA PHE A 339 0.75 31.03 -4.49
C PHE A 339 0.51 32.55 -4.63
N PRO A 340 0.42 33.09 -5.86
CA PRO A 340 0.25 34.53 -6.06
C PRO A 340 -1.01 35.05 -5.36
N PRO A 341 -0.91 36.11 -4.54
CA PRO A 341 -2.03 36.63 -3.79
C PRO A 341 -3.04 37.36 -4.70
N VAL A 342 -4.32 37.20 -4.40
CA VAL A 342 -5.38 38.08 -4.92
C VAL A 342 -5.64 39.16 -3.88
N PRO A 343 -5.51 40.46 -4.20
CA PRO A 343 -5.73 41.53 -3.23
C PRO A 343 -7.20 41.55 -2.76
N LEU A 344 -7.41 41.58 -1.45
CA LEU A 344 -8.73 41.74 -0.83
C LEU A 344 -8.92 43.20 -0.38
N PRO A 345 -10.12 43.78 -0.53
CA PRO A 345 -10.41 45.13 -0.04
C PRO A 345 -10.36 45.20 1.50
N SER A 346 -9.76 46.27 2.02
CA SER A 346 -9.56 46.51 3.45
C SER A 346 -10.89 46.58 4.22
N GLY A 347 -11.04 45.74 5.24
CA GLY A 347 -12.19 45.74 6.17
C GLY A 347 -13.34 44.79 5.82
N ALA A 348 -13.26 44.05 4.71
CA ALA A 348 -14.26 43.06 4.33
C ALA A 348 -14.06 41.70 5.02
N LEU A 349 -15.15 40.95 5.21
CA LEU A 349 -15.09 39.54 5.61
C LEU A 349 -14.39 38.74 4.52
N ALA A 350 -13.30 38.05 4.89
CA ALA A 350 -12.54 37.20 4.00
C ALA A 350 -12.75 35.72 4.34
N ARG A 351 -12.76 34.86 3.32
CA ARG A 351 -12.75 33.40 3.50
C ARG A 351 -11.31 32.94 3.74
N PRO A 352 -11.03 32.17 4.81
CA PRO A 352 -9.71 31.60 5.01
C PRO A 352 -9.47 30.47 4.01
N VAL A 353 -8.20 30.18 3.76
CA VAL A 353 -7.74 28.95 3.11
C VAL A 353 -7.60 27.88 4.18
N LEU A 354 -8.05 26.67 3.88
CA LEU A 354 -7.86 25.48 4.69
C LEU A 354 -6.82 24.57 4.04
N VAL A 355 -5.69 24.35 4.70
CA VAL A 355 -4.67 23.37 4.28
C VAL A 355 -4.87 22.09 5.08
N HIS A 356 -5.11 20.99 4.38
CA HIS A 356 -5.17 19.65 4.96
C HIS A 356 -3.77 19.05 4.95
N ARG A 357 -3.34 18.48 6.07
CA ARG A 357 -2.00 17.89 6.21
C ARG A 357 -2.05 16.65 7.09
N ALA A 358 -1.34 15.63 6.66
CA ALA A 358 -0.87 14.54 7.50
C ALA A 358 0.59 14.29 7.12
N VAL A 359 1.48 14.09 8.11
CA VAL A 359 2.91 13.87 7.84
C VAL A 359 3.21 12.40 7.73
N LEU A 360 2.70 11.60 8.66
CA LEU A 360 2.91 10.15 8.71
C LEU A 360 1.76 9.38 8.05
N GLY A 361 0.58 10.00 7.94
CA GLY A 361 -0.63 9.36 7.46
C GLY A 361 -1.30 8.55 8.57
N SER A 362 -1.97 7.46 8.20
CA SER A 362 -2.55 6.58 9.23
C SER A 362 -1.47 5.80 9.97
N VAL A 363 -1.62 5.67 11.28
CA VAL A 363 -0.73 4.88 12.14
C VAL A 363 -0.66 3.45 11.65
N GLU A 364 -1.79 2.87 11.24
CA GLU A 364 -1.86 1.52 10.70
C GLU A 364 -1.00 1.36 9.44
N ARG A 365 -1.15 2.26 8.47
CA ARG A 365 -0.38 2.19 7.22
C ARG A 365 1.10 2.48 7.47
N MET A 366 1.42 3.45 8.32
CA MET A 366 2.78 3.75 8.72
C MET A 366 3.45 2.51 9.33
N VAL A 367 2.78 1.81 10.26
CA VAL A 367 3.29 0.57 10.86
C VAL A 367 3.48 -0.52 9.81
N ALA A 368 2.55 -0.67 8.85
CA ALA A 368 2.68 -1.63 7.76
C ALA A 368 3.94 -1.35 6.92
N VAL A 369 4.11 -0.10 6.47
CA VAL A 369 5.26 0.32 5.65
C VAL A 369 6.58 0.17 6.42
N LEU A 370 6.60 0.52 7.71
CA LEU A 370 7.78 0.36 8.55
C LEU A 370 8.13 -1.12 8.75
N ALA A 371 7.15 -1.98 8.98
CA ALA A 371 7.37 -3.42 9.14
C ALA A 371 7.95 -4.05 7.86
N GLU A 372 7.42 -3.67 6.69
CA GLU A 372 7.92 -4.08 5.39
C GLU A 372 9.34 -3.55 5.13
N SER A 373 9.57 -2.26 5.36
CA SER A 373 10.87 -1.62 5.17
C SER A 373 11.95 -2.21 6.07
N CYS A 374 11.60 -2.63 7.28
CA CYS A 374 12.54 -3.24 8.22
C CYS A 374 12.76 -4.75 7.95
N GLY A 375 12.00 -5.38 7.06
CA GLY A 375 12.07 -6.83 6.81
C GLY A 375 11.88 -7.67 8.09
N GLY A 376 11.05 -7.18 9.02
CA GLY A 376 10.85 -7.79 10.34
C GLY A 376 11.93 -7.50 11.40
N ARG A 377 12.99 -6.76 11.05
CA ARG A 377 14.07 -6.36 11.98
C ARG A 377 14.01 -4.87 12.28
N CYS A 378 13.07 -4.48 13.13
CA CYS A 378 12.92 -3.07 13.52
C CYS A 378 14.17 -2.56 14.24
N PRO A 379 14.59 -1.30 14.01
CA PRO A 379 15.56 -0.62 14.86
C PRO A 379 15.16 -0.69 16.33
N LEU A 380 16.13 -0.71 17.23
CA LEU A 380 15.90 -0.88 18.67
C LEU A 380 14.79 0.03 19.21
N TRP A 381 14.81 1.32 18.85
CA TRP A 381 13.85 2.32 19.34
C TRP A 381 12.41 2.12 18.85
N LEU A 382 12.23 1.40 17.73
CA LEU A 382 10.92 1.11 17.12
C LEU A 382 10.42 -0.30 17.48
N SER A 383 11.33 -1.21 17.78
CA SER A 383 11.00 -2.61 18.03
C SER A 383 10.18 -2.79 19.31
N PRO A 384 9.06 -3.53 19.28
CA PRO A 384 8.37 -3.95 20.49
C PRO A 384 9.13 -5.05 21.25
N LEU A 385 10.07 -5.73 20.59
CA LEU A 385 10.85 -6.86 21.11
C LEU A 385 12.31 -6.44 21.28
N GLN A 386 12.58 -5.56 22.25
CA GLN A 386 13.91 -4.94 22.39
C GLN A 386 14.92 -5.88 23.05
N ALA A 387 14.56 -6.56 24.14
CA ALA A 387 15.46 -7.46 24.85
C ALA A 387 14.78 -8.74 25.35
N MET A 388 15.43 -9.88 25.14
CA MET A 388 15.07 -11.16 25.74
C MET A 388 16.15 -11.59 26.72
N VAL A 389 15.78 -11.84 27.97
CA VAL A 389 16.65 -12.39 29.01
C VAL A 389 16.48 -13.91 29.06
N ILE A 390 17.58 -14.65 28.91
CA ILE A 390 17.59 -16.12 28.86
C ILE A 390 18.51 -16.67 29.96
N PRO A 391 17.97 -17.26 31.05
CA PRO A 391 18.77 -17.91 32.08
C PRO A 391 19.40 -19.22 31.56
N GLN A 392 20.67 -19.47 31.88
CA GLN A 392 21.41 -20.66 31.40
C GLN A 392 21.17 -21.94 32.20
N THR A 393 20.75 -21.86 33.48
CA THR A 393 20.51 -23.05 34.33
C THR A 393 19.23 -22.90 35.15
N PRO A 394 18.45 -24.00 35.36
CA PRO A 394 17.27 -24.01 36.24
C PRO A 394 17.61 -23.68 37.70
N GLU A 395 18.85 -23.98 38.13
CA GLU A 395 19.34 -23.69 39.50
C GLU A 395 19.40 -22.19 39.82
N VAL A 396 19.33 -21.33 38.81
CA VAL A 396 19.25 -19.88 38.97
C VAL A 396 17.79 -19.44 39.26
N GLU A 397 16.82 -20.34 39.19
CA GLU A 397 15.39 -20.06 39.46
C GLU A 397 14.99 -20.27 40.94
N ASP A 398 15.76 -21.03 41.73
CA ASP A 398 15.34 -21.51 43.07
C ASP A 398 15.77 -20.66 44.29
N TYR A 399 16.49 -19.55 44.14
CA TYR A 399 16.84 -18.69 45.28
C TYR A 399 15.78 -17.61 45.55
N ALA A 400 14.57 -18.02 45.93
CA ALA A 400 13.48 -17.10 46.26
C ALA A 400 12.45 -17.65 47.29
N ARG A 401 12.89 -18.40 48.31
CA ARG A 401 11.98 -18.87 49.38
C ARG A 401 12.20 -18.33 50.78
N GLU A 402 13.30 -17.61 51.05
CA GLU A 402 13.43 -16.86 52.30
C GLU A 402 13.84 -15.42 52.00
N GLY A 403 12.87 -14.52 52.18
CA GLY A 403 13.06 -13.08 52.40
C GLY A 403 14.13 -12.38 51.55
N THR A 404 13.69 -11.78 50.45
CA THR A 404 14.41 -10.69 49.75
C THR A 404 15.55 -11.13 48.82
N LEU A 405 15.26 -11.70 47.64
CA LEU A 405 16.06 -11.48 46.41
C LEU A 405 15.36 -12.08 45.18
N LEU A 406 15.17 -11.26 44.14
CA LEU A 406 14.60 -11.65 42.84
C LEU A 406 15.55 -12.60 42.10
N VAL A 407 14.99 -13.63 41.45
CA VAL A 407 15.64 -14.51 40.46
C VAL A 407 16.65 -13.70 39.61
N PRO A 408 17.92 -14.10 39.47
CA PRO A 408 18.96 -13.31 38.80
C PRO A 408 18.64 -12.86 37.36
N GLY A 409 17.75 -13.56 36.65
CA GLY A 409 17.20 -13.14 35.35
C GLY A 409 16.12 -12.05 35.47
N ALA A 410 15.24 -12.14 36.46
CA ALA A 410 14.25 -11.11 36.78
C ALA A 410 14.91 -9.80 37.21
N GLN A 411 16.07 -9.87 37.87
CA GLN A 411 16.86 -8.67 38.21
C GLN A 411 17.35 -7.94 36.94
N VAL A 412 17.89 -8.67 35.96
CA VAL A 412 18.35 -8.09 34.68
C VAL A 412 17.17 -7.48 33.91
N GLN A 413 16.06 -8.22 33.83
CA GLN A 413 14.83 -7.72 33.21
C GLN A 413 14.35 -6.42 33.90
N ALA A 414 14.35 -6.39 35.23
CA ALA A 414 13.93 -5.21 35.99
C ALA A 414 14.87 -4.01 35.77
N VAL A 415 16.19 -4.23 35.63
CA VAL A 415 17.15 -3.17 35.29
C VAL A 415 16.86 -2.61 33.90
N LEU A 416 16.64 -3.46 32.90
CA LEU A 416 16.33 -3.03 31.53
C LEU A 416 15.01 -2.25 31.47
N ARG A 417 13.97 -2.74 32.15
CA ARG A 417 12.67 -2.04 32.24
C ARG A 417 12.78 -0.70 32.96
N ARG A 418 13.57 -0.61 34.03
CA ARG A 418 13.88 0.67 34.70
C ARG A 418 14.65 1.63 33.79
N GLY A 419 15.45 1.12 32.86
CA GLY A 419 16.14 1.90 31.84
C GLY A 419 15.27 2.31 30.64
N GLY A 420 13.96 2.00 30.66
CA GLY A 420 13.04 2.35 29.58
C GLY A 420 13.00 1.35 28.41
N LEU A 421 13.63 0.19 28.54
CA LEU A 421 13.59 -0.88 27.53
C LEU A 421 12.47 -1.89 27.81
N MET A 422 11.82 -2.33 26.75
CA MET A 422 10.92 -3.48 26.73
C MET A 422 11.76 -4.76 26.82
N ALA A 423 11.73 -5.41 27.98
CA ALA A 423 12.49 -6.63 28.24
C ALA A 423 11.59 -7.78 28.71
N ASP A 424 11.74 -8.93 28.08
CA ASP A 424 11.06 -10.19 28.42
C ASP A 424 12.04 -11.21 29.02
N LEU A 425 11.51 -12.21 29.73
CA LEU A 425 12.27 -13.24 30.43
C LEU A 425 11.77 -14.62 30.02
N ASP A 426 12.68 -15.46 29.53
CA ASP A 426 12.41 -16.84 29.12
C ASP A 426 12.83 -17.86 30.20
N GLY A 427 12.04 -17.91 31.27
CA GLY A 427 12.22 -18.82 32.41
C GLY A 427 11.58 -20.19 32.25
N ASP A 428 11.37 -20.71 31.04
CA ASP A 428 10.73 -22.02 30.84
C ASP A 428 11.73 -23.17 31.16
N PRO A 429 11.56 -23.93 32.25
CA PRO A 429 12.51 -24.98 32.63
C PRO A 429 12.45 -26.20 31.72
N GLY A 430 11.38 -26.36 30.92
CA GLY A 430 11.16 -27.51 30.04
C GLY A 430 11.82 -27.39 28.66
N THR A 431 12.56 -26.31 28.39
CA THR A 431 13.16 -26.03 27.07
C THR A 431 14.67 -25.87 27.15
N THR A 432 15.37 -26.45 26.17
CA THR A 432 16.83 -26.33 26.07
C THR A 432 17.25 -24.88 25.77
N LEU A 433 18.42 -24.47 26.27
CA LEU A 433 18.98 -23.14 26.01
C LEU A 433 19.04 -22.80 24.51
N ALA A 434 19.46 -23.76 23.68
CA ALA A 434 19.50 -23.60 22.23
C ALA A 434 18.12 -23.32 21.62
N ARG A 435 17.05 -23.95 22.15
CA ARG A 435 15.68 -23.71 21.71
C ARG A 435 15.20 -22.32 22.13
N LYS A 436 15.53 -21.86 23.33
CA LYS A 436 15.22 -20.50 23.82
C LYS A 436 15.88 -19.43 22.95
N ILE A 437 17.18 -19.58 22.69
CA ILE A 437 17.94 -18.68 21.80
C ILE A 437 17.32 -18.67 20.40
N ARG A 438 17.07 -19.84 19.81
CA ARG A 438 16.46 -19.94 18.47
C ARG A 438 15.08 -19.27 18.43
N ARG A 439 14.26 -19.43 19.46
CA ARG A 439 12.95 -18.77 19.54
C ARG A 439 13.09 -17.24 19.55
N ALA A 440 14.02 -16.70 20.35
CA ALA A 440 14.28 -15.26 20.39
C ALA A 440 14.83 -14.72 19.05
N GLN A 441 15.67 -15.50 18.35
CA GLN A 441 16.16 -15.16 17.00
C GLN A 441 15.06 -15.13 15.95
N LEU A 442 14.18 -16.15 15.95
CA LEU A 442 13.04 -16.24 15.02
C LEU A 442 11.98 -15.17 15.30
N ALA A 443 11.83 -14.75 16.56
CA ALA A 443 10.98 -13.63 16.94
C ALA A 443 11.63 -12.26 16.69
N HIS A 444 12.87 -12.21 16.20
CA HIS A 444 13.59 -10.98 15.88
C HIS A 444 13.80 -10.00 17.06
N TYR A 445 14.07 -10.53 18.27
CA TYR A 445 14.52 -9.68 19.38
C TYR A 445 15.82 -8.96 19.04
N ASN A 446 15.92 -7.67 19.35
CA ASN A 446 17.15 -6.91 19.07
C ASN A 446 18.33 -7.41 19.90
N PHE A 447 18.11 -7.67 21.19
CA PHE A 447 19.13 -8.19 22.10
C PHE A 447 18.69 -9.48 22.78
N GLN A 448 19.62 -10.42 22.91
CA GLN A 448 19.44 -11.68 23.61
C GLN A 448 20.52 -11.76 24.69
N LEU A 449 20.10 -11.71 25.95
CA LEU A 449 20.99 -11.65 27.10
C LEU A 449 21.00 -13.01 27.79
N GLY A 450 22.05 -13.79 27.51
CA GLY A 450 22.33 -15.02 28.23
C GLY A 450 23.02 -14.72 29.55
N LYS A 451 22.43 -15.10 30.68
CA LYS A 451 23.10 -15.01 32.00
C LYS A 451 23.56 -16.39 32.44
N GLY A 452 24.88 -16.59 32.43
CA GLY A 452 25.58 -17.71 33.06
C GLY A 452 25.90 -17.43 34.53
N ARG A 453 26.54 -18.39 35.21
CA ARG A 453 27.01 -18.25 36.60
C ARG A 453 28.02 -17.11 36.75
#